data_AF-B9R6V1-F1
#
_entry.id   AF-B9R6V1-F1
#
_cell.length_a   1.000
_cell.length_b   1.000
_cell.length_c   1.000
_cell.angle_alpha   90.00
_cell.angle_beta   90.00
_cell.angle_gamma   90.00
#
_symmetry.space_group_name_H-M   'P 1'
#
loop_
_entity.id
_entity.type
_entity.pdbx_description
1 polymer ?
#
loop_
_entity_poly.entity_id
_entity_poly.type
_entity_poly.pdbx_seq_one_letter_code
_entity_poly.pdbx_strand_id
1 'polypeptide(L)'
;MNRTEEPPRDEYIEALKGRFGEKIYEDPMADLKGLMQTGTLQEYLEAFDSLSHKVTLPEDYSLNFFLSGLKDEIRIPVRMLGPKSLQQAYALARMQESYLTATKLPKTYANRPQITPNPSSISKLATLFTPGHKCKKRHLHMVVVQDYPKEEVNTLEETLVWSGEVTSDVNPAISLHATEG
;
A
#
# COMPACT_ATOMS: atom_id res chain seq x y z
N MET A 1 3.41 -21.25 -58.27
CA MET A 1 2.50 -21.31 -57.10
C MET A 1 3.14 -20.49 -55.99
N ASN A 2 2.61 -19.31 -55.69
CA ASN A 2 3.11 -18.50 -54.57
C ASN A 2 2.61 -19.12 -53.27
N ARG A 3 3.53 -19.50 -52.39
CA ARG A 3 3.21 -19.81 -50.98
C ARG A 3 2.68 -18.51 -50.38
N THR A 4 1.43 -18.52 -49.92
CA THR A 4 0.94 -17.50 -49.00
C THR A 4 1.79 -17.58 -47.75
N GLU A 5 2.73 -16.66 -47.62
CA GLU A 5 3.42 -16.46 -46.34
C GLU A 5 2.37 -15.98 -45.34
N GLU A 6 2.24 -16.70 -44.23
CA GLU A 6 1.36 -16.25 -43.16
C GLU A 6 1.90 -14.93 -42.62
N PRO A 7 1.03 -13.91 -42.43
CA PRO A 7 1.48 -12.62 -41.97
C PRO A 7 2.20 -12.77 -40.63
N PRO A 8 3.26 -11.96 -40.38
CA PRO A 8 3.88 -11.86 -39.07
C PRO A 8 2.83 -11.75 -37.97
N ARG A 9 3.07 -12.39 -36.82
CA ARG A 9 2.13 -12.42 -35.68
C ARG A 9 1.57 -11.03 -35.35
N ASP A 10 2.41 -10.01 -35.42
CA ASP A 10 2.04 -8.63 -35.12
C ASP A 10 1.04 -8.05 -36.14
N GLU A 11 1.22 -8.32 -37.45
CA GLU A 11 0.25 -7.93 -38.48
C GLU A 11 -1.09 -8.64 -38.32
N TYR A 12 -1.07 -9.93 -37.93
CA TYR A 12 -2.29 -10.68 -37.63
C TYR A 12 -3.03 -10.12 -36.40
N ILE A 13 -2.30 -9.76 -35.34
CA ILE A 13 -2.85 -9.10 -34.15
C ILE A 13 -3.46 -7.75 -34.50
N GLU A 14 -2.78 -6.92 -35.31
CA GLU A 14 -3.30 -5.63 -35.77
C GLU A 14 -4.56 -5.79 -36.65
N ALA A 15 -4.59 -6.78 -37.55
CA ALA A 15 -5.76 -7.07 -38.36
C ALA A 15 -6.97 -7.53 -37.52
N LEU A 16 -6.74 -8.29 -36.45
CA LEU A 16 -7.80 -8.70 -35.52
C LEU A 16 -8.32 -7.52 -34.69
N LYS A 17 -7.42 -6.67 -34.18
CA LYS A 17 -7.80 -5.41 -33.49
C LYS A 17 -8.65 -4.52 -34.41
N GLY A 18 -8.28 -4.40 -35.68
CA GLY A 18 -9.03 -3.60 -36.65
C GLY A 18 -10.40 -4.17 -37.03
N ARG A 19 -10.60 -5.49 -36.99
CA ARG A 19 -11.88 -6.14 -37.35
C ARG A 19 -12.84 -6.36 -36.19
N PHE A 20 -12.32 -6.60 -35.00
CA PHE A 20 -13.10 -7.02 -33.82
C PHE A 20 -12.87 -6.14 -32.58
N GLY A 21 -11.99 -5.13 -32.66
CA GLY A 21 -11.75 -4.19 -31.57
C GLY A 21 -12.87 -3.17 -31.46
N GLU A 22 -13.94 -3.51 -30.75
CA GLU A 22 -15.10 -2.64 -30.52
C GLU A 22 -14.86 -1.54 -29.46
N LYS A 23 -13.63 -1.04 -29.35
CA LYS A 23 -13.30 0.14 -28.54
C LYS A 23 -12.50 1.11 -29.37
N ILE A 24 -13.21 2.10 -29.91
CA ILE A 24 -12.69 3.05 -30.89
C ILE A 24 -11.54 3.89 -30.31
N TYR A 25 -11.39 4.03 -28.98
CA TYR A 25 -10.16 4.53 -28.32
C TYR A 25 -10.15 4.08 -26.84
N GLU A 26 -9.25 3.17 -26.45
CA GLU A 26 -8.81 3.07 -25.04
C GLU A 26 -7.59 3.99 -24.88
N ASP A 27 -7.63 4.92 -23.92
CA ASP A 27 -6.45 5.69 -23.50
C ASP A 27 -6.17 5.41 -22.02
N PRO A 28 -5.49 4.28 -21.70
CA PRO A 28 -5.27 3.87 -20.32
C PRO A 28 -4.47 4.89 -19.51
N MET A 29 -3.67 5.74 -20.16
CA MET A 29 -2.91 6.80 -19.50
C MET A 29 -3.82 7.96 -19.09
N ALA A 30 -4.73 8.39 -19.98
CA ALA A 30 -5.74 9.39 -19.64
C ALA A 30 -6.67 8.88 -18.53
N ASP A 31 -7.11 7.62 -18.64
CA ASP A 31 -7.95 6.96 -17.63
C ASP A 31 -7.24 6.86 -16.28
N LEU A 32 -5.96 6.46 -16.25
CA LEU A 32 -5.16 6.37 -15.02
C LEU A 32 -4.99 7.75 -14.38
N LYS A 33 -4.70 8.79 -15.17
CA LYS A 33 -4.57 10.17 -14.68
C LYS A 33 -5.89 10.71 -14.11
N GLY A 34 -7.02 10.30 -14.69
CA GLY A 34 -8.36 10.69 -14.28
C GLY A 34 -8.96 9.83 -13.16
N LEU A 35 -8.30 8.74 -12.77
CA LEU A 35 -8.86 7.77 -11.84
C LEU A 35 -8.95 8.34 -10.42
N MET A 36 -10.18 8.51 -9.93
CA MET A 36 -10.46 9.01 -8.58
C MET A 36 -11.22 7.96 -7.77
N GLN A 37 -10.89 7.82 -6.49
CA GLN A 37 -11.59 6.97 -5.53
C GLN A 37 -12.98 7.54 -5.24
N THR A 38 -14.03 6.92 -5.76
CA THR A 38 -15.43 7.27 -5.51
C THR A 38 -16.08 6.36 -4.46
N GLY A 39 -15.74 5.07 -4.49
CA GLY A 39 -16.25 4.03 -3.60
C GLY A 39 -15.27 3.64 -2.48
N THR A 40 -15.16 2.33 -2.27
CA THR A 40 -14.21 1.72 -1.32
C THR A 40 -12.78 1.82 -1.82
N LEU A 41 -11.79 1.70 -0.93
CA LEU A 41 -10.39 1.64 -1.34
C LEU A 41 -10.08 0.38 -2.16
N GLN A 42 -10.75 -0.74 -1.88
CA GLN A 42 -10.59 -1.98 -2.64
C GLN A 42 -10.92 -1.77 -4.13
N GLU A 43 -12.08 -1.20 -4.43
CA GLU A 43 -12.52 -0.94 -5.80
C GLU A 43 -11.55 0.01 -6.52
N TYR A 44 -11.03 1.02 -5.81
CA TYR A 44 -10.03 1.93 -6.36
C TYR A 44 -8.69 1.23 -6.65
N LEU A 45 -8.22 0.36 -5.75
CA LEU A 45 -6.99 -0.40 -5.96
C LEU A 45 -7.09 -1.33 -7.17
N GLU A 46 -8.22 -2.04 -7.32
CA GLU A 46 -8.45 -2.92 -8.47
C GLU A 46 -8.48 -2.13 -9.79
N ALA A 47 -9.16 -0.98 -9.81
CA ALA A 47 -9.18 -0.10 -10.97
C ALA A 47 -7.78 0.45 -11.29
N PHE A 48 -7.05 0.90 -10.27
CA PHE A 48 -5.69 1.43 -10.42
C PHE A 48 -4.72 0.37 -10.93
N ASP A 49 -4.75 -0.84 -10.37
CA ASP A 49 -3.92 -1.95 -10.82
C ASP A 49 -4.28 -2.32 -12.27
N SER A 50 -5.57 -2.39 -12.62
CA SER A 50 -5.97 -2.73 -14.01
C SER A 50 -5.46 -1.72 -15.05
N LEU A 51 -5.42 -0.43 -14.70
CA LEU A 51 -4.96 0.64 -15.59
C LEU A 51 -3.44 0.75 -15.59
N SER A 52 -2.79 0.64 -14.43
CA SER A 52 -1.34 0.75 -14.33
C SER A 52 -0.59 -0.36 -15.07
N HIS A 53 -1.13 -1.58 -15.12
CA HIS A 53 -0.55 -2.66 -15.94
C HIS A 53 -0.64 -2.42 -17.45
N LYS A 54 -1.53 -1.52 -17.91
CA LYS A 54 -1.67 -1.16 -19.32
C LYS A 54 -0.74 -0.02 -19.74
N VAL A 55 -0.01 0.60 -18.81
CA VAL A 55 0.83 1.77 -19.08
C VAL A 55 2.24 1.56 -18.55
N THR A 56 3.25 1.80 -19.39
CA THR A 56 4.66 1.78 -18.96
C THR A 56 5.02 3.12 -18.32
N LEU A 57 5.23 3.14 -16.99
CA LEU A 57 5.48 4.35 -16.21
C LEU A 57 6.59 4.10 -15.17
N PRO A 58 7.44 5.10 -14.86
CA PRO A 58 8.33 5.01 -13.69
C PRO A 58 7.52 4.96 -12.40
N GLU A 59 8.01 4.20 -11.41
CA GLU A 59 7.29 3.93 -10.15
C GLU A 59 6.89 5.22 -9.41
N ASP A 60 7.76 6.24 -9.41
CA ASP A 60 7.47 7.54 -8.80
C ASP A 60 6.22 8.22 -9.37
N TYR A 61 5.99 8.10 -10.69
CA TYR A 61 4.79 8.65 -11.32
C TYR A 61 3.56 7.83 -10.96
N SER A 62 3.67 6.50 -10.95
CA SER A 62 2.58 5.62 -10.53
C SER A 62 2.19 5.88 -9.07
N LEU A 63 3.17 6.05 -8.18
CA LEU A 63 2.91 6.45 -6.80
C LEU A 63 2.19 7.79 -6.71
N ASN A 64 2.63 8.79 -7.47
CA ASN A 64 1.97 10.10 -7.49
C ASN A 64 0.54 10.04 -8.02
N PHE A 65 0.27 9.28 -9.08
CA PHE A 65 -1.08 9.04 -9.59
C PHE A 65 -1.94 8.35 -8.55
N PHE A 66 -1.44 7.26 -7.95
CA PHE A 66 -2.14 6.55 -6.88
C PHE A 66 -2.54 7.49 -5.74
N LEU A 67 -1.58 8.26 -5.21
CA LEU A 67 -1.83 9.20 -4.12
C LEU A 67 -2.79 10.32 -4.55
N SER A 68 -2.74 10.76 -5.80
CA SER A 68 -3.61 11.84 -6.30
C SER A 68 -5.08 11.43 -6.39
N GLY A 69 -5.37 10.17 -6.71
CA GLY A 69 -6.72 9.67 -6.87
C GLY A 69 -7.41 9.25 -5.56
N LEU A 70 -6.69 9.14 -4.45
CA LEU A 70 -7.28 8.82 -3.15
C LEU A 70 -8.21 9.94 -2.64
N LYS A 71 -9.27 9.56 -1.91
CA LYS A 71 -10.12 10.49 -1.15
C LYS A 71 -9.30 11.24 -0.11
N ASP A 72 -9.64 12.50 0.16
CA ASP A 72 -8.87 13.34 1.09
C ASP A 72 -8.74 12.77 2.51
N GLU A 73 -9.80 12.11 3.01
CA GLU A 73 -9.79 11.44 4.33
C GLU A 73 -8.72 10.33 4.44
N ILE A 74 -8.25 9.80 3.31
CA ILE A 74 -7.16 8.82 3.21
C ILE A 74 -5.87 9.47 2.68
N ARG A 75 -5.96 10.27 1.62
CA ARG A 75 -4.82 10.89 0.90
C ARG A 75 -3.94 11.74 1.80
N ILE A 76 -4.54 12.63 2.59
CA ILE A 76 -3.79 13.57 3.45
C ILE A 76 -2.93 12.82 4.47
N PRO A 77 -3.47 11.91 5.30
CA PRO A 77 -2.66 11.15 6.26
C PRO A 77 -1.63 10.23 5.60
N VAL A 78 -1.96 9.59 4.49
CA VAL A 78 -0.98 8.78 3.74
C VAL A 78 0.18 9.66 3.27
N ARG A 79 -0.08 10.85 2.70
CA ARG A 79 0.96 11.79 2.28
C ARG A 79 1.81 12.31 3.42
N MET A 80 1.21 12.60 4.58
CA MET A 80 1.95 13.05 5.77
C MET A 80 2.97 12.01 6.23
N LEU A 81 2.70 10.73 6.04
CA LEU A 81 3.62 9.63 6.37
C LEU A 81 4.70 9.40 5.31
N GLY A 82 4.60 10.06 4.15
CA GLY A 82 5.64 10.13 3.14
C GLY A 82 6.06 8.78 2.52
N PRO A 83 5.11 7.97 1.97
CA PRO A 83 5.46 6.71 1.34
C PRO A 83 6.47 6.88 0.20
N LYS A 84 7.35 5.88 0.04
CA LYS A 84 8.41 5.83 -0.98
C LYS A 84 8.20 4.78 -2.06
N SER A 85 7.14 3.98 -1.94
CA SER A 85 6.75 2.97 -2.91
C SER A 85 5.23 2.80 -2.94
N LEU A 86 4.72 2.21 -4.02
CA LEU A 86 3.29 1.87 -4.12
C LEU A 86 2.85 0.92 -3.01
N GLN A 87 3.67 -0.09 -2.71
CA GLN A 87 3.40 -1.05 -1.64
C GLN A 87 3.22 -0.37 -0.28
N GLN A 88 4.09 0.58 0.06
CA GLN A 88 3.96 1.34 1.30
C GLN A 88 2.69 2.20 1.29
N ALA A 89 2.40 2.88 0.18
CA ALA A 89 1.19 3.69 0.04
C ALA A 89 -0.09 2.84 0.17
N TYR A 90 -0.12 1.62 -0.37
CA TYR A 90 -1.24 0.68 -0.27
C TYR A 90 -1.48 0.28 1.19
N ALA A 91 -0.43 -0.12 1.90
CA ALA A 91 -0.52 -0.51 3.31
C ALA A 91 -1.04 0.64 4.18
N LEU A 92 -0.51 1.85 3.98
CA LEU A 92 -0.94 3.04 4.71
C LEU A 92 -2.40 3.40 4.41
N ALA A 93 -2.81 3.33 3.14
CA ALA A 93 -4.19 3.62 2.75
C ALA A 93 -5.18 2.64 3.41
N ARG A 94 -4.84 1.33 3.44
CA ARG A 94 -5.66 0.29 4.11
C ARG A 94 -5.79 0.53 5.61
N MET A 95 -4.69 0.87 6.26
CA MET A 95 -4.70 1.19 7.69
C MET A 95 -5.62 2.38 7.98
N GLN A 96 -5.54 3.42 7.15
CA GLN A 96 -6.36 4.61 7.30
C GLN A 96 -7.84 4.35 7.01
N GLU A 97 -8.18 3.58 5.97
CA GLU A 97 -9.57 3.20 5.70
C GLU A 97 -10.17 2.38 6.86
N SER A 98 -9.39 1.47 7.43
CA SER A 98 -9.79 0.68 8.60
C SER A 98 -10.07 1.57 9.81
N TYR A 99 -9.21 2.56 10.06
CA TYR A 99 -9.40 3.55 11.11
C TYR A 99 -10.67 4.38 10.91
N LEU A 100 -10.92 4.86 9.69
CA LEU A 100 -12.13 5.61 9.35
C LEU A 100 -13.39 4.76 9.57
N THR A 101 -13.36 3.48 9.19
CA THR A 101 -14.47 2.55 9.38
C THR A 101 -14.76 2.32 10.87
N ALA A 102 -13.72 2.09 11.67
CA ALA A 102 -13.85 1.87 13.11
C ALA A 102 -14.36 3.11 13.88
N THR A 103 -14.04 4.31 13.38
CA THR A 103 -14.45 5.58 14.02
C THR A 103 -15.82 6.08 13.56
N LYS A 104 -16.29 5.68 12.36
CA LYS A 104 -17.63 5.97 11.84
C LYS A 104 -18.73 5.15 12.52
N LEU A 105 -18.40 4.01 13.13
CA LEU A 105 -19.38 3.27 13.93
C LEU A 105 -19.81 4.13 15.14
N PRO A 106 -21.12 4.26 15.41
CA PRO A 106 -21.58 4.88 16.63
C PRO A 106 -21.02 4.04 17.77
N LYS A 107 -20.04 4.61 18.48
CA LYS A 107 -19.55 4.04 19.72
C LYS A 107 -20.78 3.72 20.57
N THR A 108 -21.05 2.45 20.76
CA THR A 108 -22.04 1.94 21.72
C THR A 108 -21.54 2.19 23.15
N TYR A 109 -21.16 3.43 23.47
CA TYR A 109 -21.07 3.93 24.84
C TYR A 109 -22.43 4.51 25.30
N ALA A 110 -23.49 4.35 24.50
CA ALA A 110 -24.85 4.72 24.88
C ALA A 110 -25.50 3.76 25.91
N ASN A 111 -24.82 2.67 26.30
CA ASN A 111 -25.23 1.79 27.40
C ASN A 111 -24.14 1.70 28.49
N ARG A 112 -23.49 2.81 28.81
CA ARG A 112 -22.89 2.91 30.15
C ARG A 112 -24.04 3.24 31.12
N PRO A 113 -24.32 2.44 32.16
CA PRO A 113 -25.23 2.89 33.21
C PRO A 113 -24.72 4.23 33.72
N GLN A 114 -25.56 5.25 33.61
CA GLN A 114 -25.28 6.59 34.10
C GLN A 114 -25.09 6.47 35.61
N ILE A 115 -23.84 6.48 36.07
CA ILE A 115 -23.54 6.71 37.48
C ILE A 115 -23.87 8.18 37.69
N THR A 116 -25.11 8.47 38.09
CA THR A 116 -25.47 9.78 38.61
C THR A 116 -24.53 10.06 39.79
N PRO A 117 -23.80 11.19 39.82
CA PRO A 117 -22.89 11.46 40.91
C PRO A 117 -23.71 11.67 42.18
N ASN A 118 -23.69 10.67 43.07
CA ASN A 118 -24.15 10.83 44.44
C ASN A 118 -23.17 11.82 45.12
N PRO A 119 -23.65 12.97 45.66
CA PRO A 119 -22.80 13.96 46.32
C PRO A 119 -22.00 13.39 47.51
N SER A 120 -22.41 12.23 48.02
CA SER A 120 -21.77 11.56 49.16
C SER A 120 -20.53 10.72 48.78
N SER A 121 -20.21 10.57 47.49
CA SER A 121 -19.07 9.76 47.02
C SER A 121 -18.03 10.54 46.20
N ILE A 122 -18.27 11.84 45.98
CA ILE A 122 -17.42 12.72 45.15
C ILE A 122 -16.04 12.98 45.78
N SER A 123 -15.87 12.73 47.07
CA SER A 123 -14.61 13.00 47.79
C SER A 123 -13.40 12.16 47.33
N LYS A 124 -13.59 11.15 46.46
CA LYS A 124 -12.48 10.31 45.97
C LYS A 124 -12.09 10.50 44.51
N LEU A 125 -12.82 11.30 43.71
CA LEU A 125 -12.50 11.48 42.28
C LEU A 125 -11.90 12.86 41.94
N ALA A 126 -11.89 13.79 42.89
CA ALA A 126 -11.36 15.14 42.71
C ALA A 126 -9.85 15.28 43.03
N THR A 127 -9.06 14.22 42.85
CA THR A 127 -7.59 14.30 42.82
C THR A 127 -7.05 14.26 41.40
N LEU A 128 -7.79 14.88 40.47
CA LEU A 128 -7.19 15.35 39.22
C LEU A 128 -6.20 16.47 39.58
N PHE A 129 -4.99 16.34 39.04
CA PHE A 129 -3.78 17.03 39.43
C PHE A 129 -3.95 18.53 39.68
N THR A 130 -3.80 18.96 40.94
CA THR A 130 -3.68 20.38 41.31
C THR A 130 -2.21 20.80 41.29
N PRO A 131 -1.86 22.02 40.85
CA PRO A 131 -0.49 22.53 40.98
C PRO A 131 -0.05 22.46 42.45
N GLY A 132 1.00 21.68 42.74
CA GLY A 132 1.49 21.44 44.11
C GLY A 132 1.17 20.05 44.71
N HIS A 133 0.43 19.20 44.00
CA HIS A 133 0.14 17.84 44.45
C HIS A 133 1.39 16.93 44.52
N LYS A 134 1.60 16.23 45.65
CA LYS A 134 2.56 15.11 45.78
C LYS A 134 1.84 13.76 45.66
N CYS A 135 1.88 13.15 44.46
CA CYS A 135 1.30 11.82 44.26
C CYS A 135 2.11 10.74 44.97
N LYS A 136 1.41 9.74 45.55
CA LYS A 136 2.03 8.62 46.29
C LYS A 136 2.88 7.71 45.39
N LYS A 137 2.62 7.69 44.07
CA LYS A 137 3.41 6.95 43.08
C LYS A 137 3.67 7.87 41.89
N ARG A 138 4.94 8.22 41.67
CA ARG A 138 5.38 8.89 40.44
C ARG A 138 5.87 7.79 39.50
N HIS A 139 5.26 7.66 38.32
CA HIS A 139 5.78 6.82 37.25
C HIS A 139 6.27 7.76 36.15
N LEU A 140 7.60 7.88 36.02
CA LEU A 140 8.22 8.58 34.91
C LEU A 140 8.40 7.54 33.78
N HIS A 141 7.64 7.67 32.70
CA HIS A 141 7.95 6.94 31.47
C HIS A 141 8.95 7.75 30.68
N MET A 142 10.19 7.28 30.63
CA MET A 142 11.21 7.82 29.75
C MET A 142 11.02 7.16 28.39
N VAL A 143 10.51 7.92 27.42
CA VAL A 143 10.55 7.49 26.02
C VAL A 143 11.98 7.72 25.57
N VAL A 144 12.79 6.66 25.57
CA VAL A 144 14.08 6.69 24.90
C VAL A 144 13.76 6.73 23.41
N VAL A 145 13.88 7.91 22.81
CA VAL A 145 14.00 8.02 21.36
C VAL A 145 15.33 7.35 21.05
N GLN A 146 15.28 6.11 20.57
CA GLN A 146 16.44 5.51 19.95
C GLN A 146 16.74 6.35 18.71
N ASP A 147 17.83 7.12 18.78
CA ASP A 147 18.47 7.65 17.58
C ASP A 147 18.90 6.44 16.75
N TYR A 148 18.03 6.07 15.80
CA TYR A 148 18.41 5.16 14.74
C TYR A 148 19.56 5.83 13.99
N PRO A 149 20.74 5.21 13.92
CA PRO A 149 21.83 5.76 13.12
C PRO A 149 21.32 5.88 11.69
N LYS A 150 21.33 7.12 11.17
CA LYS A 150 21.21 7.34 9.73
C LYS A 150 22.42 6.67 9.13
N GLU A 151 22.22 5.54 8.44
CA GLU A 151 23.30 4.97 7.63
C GLU A 151 23.69 6.04 6.60
N GLU A 152 24.91 6.57 6.77
CA GLU A 152 25.58 7.33 5.75
C GLU A 152 25.74 6.41 4.54
N VAL A 153 25.12 6.81 3.42
CA VAL A 153 25.32 6.17 2.12
C VAL A 153 26.78 6.35 1.76
N ASN A 154 27.61 5.37 2.09
CA ASN A 154 28.98 5.36 1.64
C ASN A 154 28.99 4.92 0.17
N THR A 155 29.34 5.87 -0.68
CA THR A 155 29.55 5.64 -2.10
C THR A 155 30.92 4.99 -2.24
N LEU A 156 31.00 3.67 -2.25
CA LEU A 156 32.21 2.95 -2.64
C LEU A 156 31.82 1.83 -3.61
N GLU A 157 32.27 2.02 -4.85
CA GLU A 157 32.28 1.01 -5.89
C GLU A 157 33.09 -0.20 -5.40
N GLU A 158 32.41 -1.31 -5.12
CA GLU A 158 33.07 -2.61 -5.01
C GLU A 158 32.86 -3.37 -6.32
N THR A 159 33.86 -3.24 -7.20
CA THR A 159 34.07 -4.13 -8.34
C THR A 159 34.27 -5.55 -7.82
N LEU A 160 33.23 -6.39 -7.88
CA LEU A 160 33.40 -7.84 -7.68
C LEU A 160 34.03 -8.46 -8.93
N VAL A 161 35.31 -8.81 -8.81
CA VAL A 161 35.99 -9.77 -9.68
C VAL A 161 35.37 -11.15 -9.42
N TRP A 162 34.72 -11.72 -10.45
CA TRP A 162 34.22 -13.09 -10.39
C TRP A 162 35.39 -14.06 -10.58
N SER A 163 35.90 -14.59 -9.47
CA SER A 163 36.79 -15.74 -9.44
C SER A 163 35.96 -16.98 -9.10
N GLY A 164 35.33 -17.60 -10.09
CA GLY A 164 34.59 -18.84 -9.91
C GLY A 164 34.74 -19.72 -11.15
N GLU A 165 35.50 -20.81 -11.00
CA GLU A 165 35.68 -21.85 -12.02
C GLU A 165 34.33 -22.42 -12.48
N VAL A 166 34.19 -22.55 -13.80
CA VAL A 166 33.13 -23.32 -14.44
C VAL A 166 33.43 -24.80 -14.26
N THR A 167 32.56 -25.51 -13.56
CA THR A 167 32.36 -26.95 -13.82
C THR A 167 30.91 -27.16 -14.25
N SER A 168 30.79 -27.62 -15.49
CA SER A 168 29.56 -28.09 -16.12
C SER A 168 29.05 -29.36 -15.43
N ASP A 169 27.74 -29.59 -15.60
CA ASP A 169 26.98 -30.80 -15.27
C ASP A 169 26.30 -30.88 -13.90
N VAL A 170 25.12 -30.24 -13.81
CA VAL A 170 24.02 -30.81 -13.03
C VAL A 170 22.74 -30.76 -13.88
N ASN A 171 22.37 -31.91 -14.42
CA ASN A 171 21.11 -32.14 -15.13
C ASN A 171 19.99 -32.32 -14.09
N PRO A 172 18.96 -31.44 -14.02
CA PRO A 172 17.87 -31.63 -13.09
C PRO A 172 16.91 -32.72 -13.63
N ALA A 173 17.18 -33.97 -13.31
CA ALA A 173 16.21 -35.05 -13.50
C ALA A 173 15.10 -34.92 -12.45
N ILE A 174 13.88 -34.61 -12.90
CA ILE A 174 12.67 -34.60 -12.08
C ILE A 174 12.34 -36.05 -11.67
N SER A 175 12.32 -36.33 -10.36
CA SER A 175 12.00 -37.65 -9.81
C SER A 175 10.51 -37.98 -9.94
N LEU A 176 10.19 -39.13 -10.55
CA LEU A 176 8.84 -39.58 -10.94
C LEU A 176 7.97 -40.14 -9.79
N HIS A 177 8.32 -39.91 -8.53
CA HIS A 177 7.60 -40.52 -7.38
C HIS A 177 6.69 -39.54 -6.60
N ALA A 178 6.37 -38.37 -7.15
CA ALA A 178 5.59 -37.33 -6.45
C ALA A 178 4.07 -37.38 -6.72
N THR A 179 3.52 -38.50 -7.21
CA THR A 179 2.08 -38.72 -7.27
C THR A 179 1.75 -40.15 -6.86
N GLU A 180 1.48 -40.36 -5.57
CA GLU A 180 0.47 -41.26 -5.00
C GLU A 180 0.67 -41.40 -3.48
N GLY A 181 -0.38 -41.07 -2.72
CA GLY A 181 -0.45 -41.12 -1.26
C GLY A 181 -1.58 -40.25 -0.74
#